data_AF-A0A0B1S561-F1
#
_entry.id   AF-A0A0B1S561-F1
#
_cell.length_a   1.000
_cell.length_b   1.000
_cell.length_c   1.000
_cell.angle_alpha   90.00
_cell.angle_beta   90.00
_cell.angle_gamma   90.00
#
_symmetry.space_group_name_H-M   'P 1'
#
loop_
_entity.id
_entity.type
_entity.pdbx_description
1 polymer ?
#
loop_
_entity_poly.entity_id
_entity_poly.type
_entity_poly.pdbx_seq_one_letter_code
_entity_poly.pdbx_strand_id
1 'polypeptide(L)'
;MKCSYVKQIRSLIIAVRQYTGTQVDVIAYSMGSPIARKAILGGQCVDTREILGPPLTELIDTFLSVAGANYGSALCVVPIPVGTCNRRTGLHCESAFLQDINNQAKYEGSYVFSIFSTADEKVGFRTCGKPVAPIKGGTGYVKKDSLSHDQVMDTTHFLQMNFVSKHLPK
;
A
#
# COMPACT_ATOMS: atom_id res chain seq x y z
N MET A 1 2.12 1.98 12.60
CA MET A 1 3.12 2.18 11.54
C MET A 1 4.06 3.27 12.00
N LYS A 2 5.31 2.91 12.29
CA LYS A 2 6.31 3.83 12.89
C LYS A 2 6.99 4.68 11.81
N CYS A 3 7.32 5.93 12.13
CA CYS A 3 8.06 6.82 11.23
C CYS A 3 9.39 6.20 10.75
N SER A 4 10.09 5.46 11.60
CA SER A 4 11.35 4.80 11.24
C SER A 4 11.19 3.81 10.08
N TYR A 5 10.10 3.05 10.02
CA TYR A 5 9.83 2.13 8.91
C TYR A 5 9.54 2.88 7.61
N VAL A 6 8.78 3.97 7.70
CA VAL A 6 8.50 4.85 6.56
C VAL A 6 9.82 5.44 6.02
N LYS A 7 10.69 5.93 6.90
CA LYS A 7 12.00 6.46 6.52
C LYS A 7 12.89 5.41 5.86
N GLN A 8 12.94 4.19 6.40
CA GLN A 8 13.73 3.10 5.81
C GLN A 8 13.28 2.78 4.38
N ILE A 9 11.98 2.62 4.15
CA ILE A 9 11.43 2.35 2.82
C ILE A 9 11.68 3.53 1.88
N ARG A 10 11.49 4.77 2.36
CA ARG A 10 11.75 5.97 1.57
C ARG A 10 13.22 6.07 1.13
N SER A 11 14.15 5.83 2.05
CA SER A 11 15.59 5.83 1.75
C SER A 11 15.96 4.74 0.76
N LEU A 12 15.35 3.56 0.86
CA LEU A 12 15.57 2.47 -0.10
C LEU A 12 15.12 2.85 -1.51
N ILE A 13 13.91 3.41 -1.66
CA ILE A 13 13.39 3.90 -2.95
C ILE A 13 14.36 4.91 -3.59
N ILE A 14 14.81 5.89 -2.79
CA ILE A 14 15.75 6.92 -3.26
C ILE A 14 17.09 6.31 -3.66
N ALA A 15 17.63 5.40 -2.85
CA ALA A 15 18.91 4.75 -3.12
C ALA A 15 18.87 3.91 -4.41
N VAL A 16 17.82 3.13 -4.63
CA VAL A 16 17.66 2.32 -5.85
C VAL A 16 17.53 3.21 -7.08
N ARG A 17 16.70 4.27 -7.02
CA ARG A 17 16.58 5.25 -8.11
C ARG A 17 17.92 5.93 -8.42
N GLN A 18 18.68 6.31 -7.39
CA GLN A 18 19.97 6.97 -7.57
C GLN A 18 21.02 6.02 -8.17
N TYR A 19 21.01 4.75 -7.76
CA TYR A 19 21.92 3.74 -8.28
C TYR A 19 21.64 3.38 -9.74
N THR A 20 20.35 3.20 -10.09
CA THR A 20 19.94 2.76 -11.43
C THR A 20 19.81 3.91 -12.44
N GLY A 21 19.54 5.13 -11.97
CA GLY A 21 19.25 6.28 -12.81
C GLY A 21 17.88 6.25 -13.47
N THR A 22 17.05 5.23 -13.22
CA THR A 22 15.70 5.07 -13.80
C THR A 22 14.62 5.24 -12.73
N GLN A 23 13.37 5.39 -13.15
CA GLN A 23 12.24 5.20 -12.25
C GLN A 23 12.25 3.79 -11.67
N VAL A 24 11.63 3.63 -10.51
CA VAL A 24 11.57 2.35 -9.79
C VAL A 24 10.14 1.84 -9.71
N ASP A 25 10.02 0.52 -9.67
CA ASP A 25 8.75 -0.15 -9.44
C ASP A 25 8.67 -0.65 -8.00
N VAL A 26 7.51 -0.44 -7.36
CA VAL A 26 7.26 -0.78 -5.97
C VAL A 26 6.13 -1.78 -5.89
N ILE A 27 6.45 -3.03 -5.57
CA ILE A 27 5.48 -4.06 -5.23
C ILE A 27 5.35 -4.11 -3.70
N ALA A 28 4.17 -3.78 -3.19
CA ALA A 28 3.93 -3.65 -1.76
C ALA A 28 2.80 -4.59 -1.30
N TYR A 29 3.17 -5.57 -0.46
CA TYR A 29 2.27 -6.60 0.04
C TYR A 29 1.67 -6.25 1.41
N SER A 30 0.38 -6.51 1.61
CA SER A 30 -0.27 -6.43 2.93
C SER A 30 -0.12 -5.06 3.60
N MET A 31 0.34 -5.01 4.86
CA MET A 31 0.69 -3.78 5.57
C MET A 31 1.82 -2.99 4.88
N GLY A 32 2.64 -3.63 4.05
CA GLY A 32 3.67 -2.96 3.25
C GLY A 32 3.07 -1.89 2.32
N SER A 33 1.85 -2.11 1.81
CA SER A 33 1.18 -1.15 0.92
C SER A 33 0.95 0.23 1.57
N PRO A 34 0.22 0.36 2.70
CA PRO A 34 0.04 1.67 3.33
C PRO A 34 1.36 2.29 3.83
N ILE A 35 2.34 1.50 4.29
CA ILE A 35 3.64 2.05 4.72
C ILE A 35 4.42 2.62 3.53
N ALA A 36 4.51 1.88 2.41
CA ALA A 36 5.17 2.35 1.19
C ALA A 36 4.45 3.57 0.60
N ARG A 37 3.12 3.57 0.61
CA ARG A 37 2.32 4.75 0.24
C ARG A 37 2.69 5.97 1.08
N LYS A 38 2.90 5.84 2.39
CA LYS A 38 3.36 6.97 3.21
C LYS A 38 4.79 7.40 2.87
N ALA A 39 5.68 6.44 2.58
CA ALA A 39 7.06 6.71 2.18
C ALA A 39 7.12 7.51 0.86
N ILE A 40 6.25 7.18 -0.09
CA ILE A 40 6.12 7.88 -1.38
C ILE A 40 5.46 9.25 -1.20
N LEU A 41 4.35 9.34 -0.45
CA LEU A 41 3.65 10.61 -0.21
C LEU A 41 4.55 11.68 0.45
N GLY A 42 5.41 11.26 1.37
CA GLY A 42 6.24 12.19 2.14
C GLY A 42 5.41 13.01 3.13
N GLY A 43 5.69 14.31 3.21
CA GLY A 43 5.09 15.22 4.18
C GLY A 43 5.65 15.01 5.59
N GLN A 44 4.78 14.93 6.60
CA GLN A 44 5.17 14.66 7.99
C GLN A 44 4.77 13.25 8.43
N CYS A 45 5.58 12.63 9.28
CA CYS A 45 5.20 11.41 9.98
C CYS A 45 4.04 11.64 10.95
N VAL A 46 3.09 10.69 10.99
CA VAL A 46 1.84 10.82 11.78
C VAL A 46 2.09 10.65 13.29
N ASP A 47 3.04 9.80 13.66
CA ASP A 47 3.46 9.56 15.05
C ASP A 47 4.46 10.59 15.57
N THR A 48 5.48 10.94 14.79
CA THR A 48 6.61 11.76 15.29
C THR A 48 6.62 13.20 14.78
N ARG A 49 5.82 13.54 13.76
CA ARG A 49 5.85 14.83 13.04
C ARG A 49 7.16 15.14 12.32
N GLU A 50 8.10 14.19 12.27
CA GLU A 50 9.33 14.35 11.50
C GLU A 50 9.03 14.55 10.01
N ILE A 51 9.80 15.41 9.36
CA ILE A 51 9.63 15.77 7.95
C ILE A 51 10.29 14.71 7.07
N LEU A 52 9.51 14.10 6.17
CA LEU A 52 9.95 13.13 5.17
C LEU A 52 10.41 13.83 3.88
N GLY A 53 9.93 15.05 3.62
CA GLY A 53 10.17 15.80 2.40
C GLY A 53 9.03 15.69 1.39
N PRO A 54 9.24 16.15 0.14
CA PRO A 54 8.20 16.14 -0.90
C PRO A 54 7.84 14.72 -1.36
N PRO A 55 6.73 14.54 -2.08
CA PRO A 55 6.39 13.26 -2.68
C PRO A 55 7.50 12.71 -3.60
N LEU A 56 7.65 11.39 -3.66
CA LEU A 56 8.54 10.69 -4.59
C LEU A 56 7.83 10.28 -5.89
N THR A 57 6.65 10.81 -6.17
CA THR A 57 5.78 10.39 -7.29
C THR A 57 6.54 10.25 -8.61
N GLU A 58 7.35 11.25 -8.97
CA GLU A 58 8.15 11.29 -10.20
C GLU A 58 9.26 10.21 -10.27
N LEU A 59 9.61 9.61 -9.12
CA LEU A 59 10.61 8.54 -9.06
C LEU A 59 10.00 7.15 -9.27
N ILE A 60 8.67 7.03 -9.22
CA ILE A 60 7.98 5.74 -9.28
C ILE A 60 7.31 5.58 -10.65
N ASP A 61 7.67 4.52 -11.37
CA ASP A 61 6.94 4.14 -12.58
C ASP A 61 5.66 3.40 -12.16
N THR A 62 5.79 2.19 -11.62
CA THR A 62 4.65 1.40 -11.18
C THR A 62 4.60 1.20 -9.66
N PHE A 63 3.47 1.54 -9.04
CA PHE A 63 3.11 1.10 -7.70
C PHE A 63 2.06 -0.01 -7.75
N LEU A 64 2.43 -1.20 -7.28
CA LEU A 64 1.54 -2.35 -7.23
C LEU A 64 1.23 -2.73 -5.77
N SER A 65 -0.03 -2.59 -5.38
CA SER A 65 -0.53 -3.07 -4.10
C SER A 65 -1.00 -4.53 -4.21
N VAL A 66 -0.40 -5.44 -3.44
CA VAL A 66 -0.79 -6.85 -3.40
C VAL A 66 -1.41 -7.14 -2.04
N ALA A 67 -2.70 -7.52 -2.01
CA ALA A 67 -3.46 -7.70 -0.77
C ALA A 67 -3.32 -6.54 0.24
N GLY A 68 -3.22 -5.30 -0.24
CA GLY A 68 -2.84 -4.15 0.58
C GLY A 68 -3.93 -3.71 1.57
N ALA A 69 -3.56 -3.37 2.81
CA ALA A 69 -4.50 -2.83 3.81
C ALA A 69 -4.73 -1.30 3.64
N ASN A 70 -5.10 -0.86 2.44
CA ASN A 70 -5.07 0.56 2.06
C ASN A 70 -6.13 1.44 2.74
N TYR A 71 -7.29 0.87 3.09
CA TYR A 71 -8.36 1.56 3.83
C TYR A 71 -8.77 0.84 5.11
N GLY A 72 -7.96 -0.11 5.57
CA GLY A 72 -8.15 -0.81 6.84
C GLY A 72 -7.88 -2.31 6.72
N SER A 73 -8.10 -3.03 7.81
CA SER A 73 -8.11 -4.50 7.83
C SER A 73 -9.29 -5.00 8.67
N ALA A 74 -9.94 -6.07 8.23
CA ALA A 74 -11.03 -6.72 8.95
C ALA A 74 -10.60 -7.25 10.32
N LEU A 75 -9.33 -7.61 10.49
CA LEU A 75 -8.76 -7.97 11.79
C LEU A 75 -8.69 -6.79 12.78
N CYS A 76 -8.86 -5.55 12.30
CA CYS A 76 -8.83 -4.34 13.13
C CYS A 76 -10.21 -3.82 13.53
N VAL A 77 -11.28 -4.53 13.17
CA VAL A 77 -12.64 -4.26 13.68
C VAL A 77 -13.12 -5.31 14.68
N VAL A 78 -12.40 -6.43 14.82
CA VAL A 78 -12.65 -7.41 15.88
C VAL A 78 -11.99 -6.96 17.20
N PRO A 79 -12.58 -7.25 18.37
CA PRO A 79 -12.07 -6.83 19.68
C PRO A 79 -10.86 -7.67 20.13
N ILE A 80 -9.89 -7.88 19.24
CA ILE A 80 -8.60 -8.49 19.55
C ILE A 80 -7.60 -7.34 19.72
N PRO A 81 -6.91 -7.22 20.87
CA PRO A 81 -5.94 -6.15 21.09
C PRO A 81 -4.66 -6.40 20.28
N VAL A 82 -4.75 -6.20 18.96
CA VAL A 82 -3.60 -6.22 18.06
C VAL A 82 -3.04 -4.81 18.00
N GLY A 83 -1.80 -4.61 18.44
CA GLY A 83 -1.17 -3.28 18.48
C GLY A 83 -1.13 -2.56 17.12
N THR A 84 -1.21 -3.32 16.02
CA THR A 84 -1.31 -2.80 14.64
C THR A 84 -2.67 -2.19 14.30
N CYS A 85 -3.69 -2.32 15.15
CA CYS A 85 -5.05 -1.85 14.91
C CYS A 85 -5.41 -0.54 15.64
N ASN A 86 -4.43 0.20 16.14
CA ASN A 86 -4.68 1.47 16.81
C ASN A 86 -5.16 2.59 15.86
N ARG A 87 -5.93 3.55 16.37
CA ARG A 87 -6.49 4.68 15.59
C ARG A 87 -5.48 5.79 15.23
N ARG A 88 -4.24 5.72 15.69
CA ARG A 88 -3.23 6.74 15.36
C ARG A 88 -2.41 6.33 14.15
N THR A 89 -1.69 5.22 14.24
CA THR A 89 -0.82 4.70 13.18
C THR A 89 -1.15 3.29 12.73
N GLY A 90 -2.27 2.72 13.18
CA GLY A 90 -2.66 1.36 12.84
C GLY A 90 -3.50 1.24 11.57
N LEU A 91 -4.04 0.05 11.38
CA LEU A 91 -4.88 -0.36 10.25
C LEU A 91 -6.38 -0.35 10.59
N HIS A 92 -6.77 0.32 11.69
CA HIS A 92 -8.18 0.69 11.87
C HIS A 92 -8.59 1.62 10.73
N CYS A 93 -9.76 1.42 10.13
CA CYS A 93 -10.20 2.13 8.92
C CYS A 93 -10.29 3.67 9.10
N GLU A 94 -10.42 4.13 10.33
CA GLU A 94 -10.44 5.55 10.75
C GLU A 94 -9.09 6.02 11.31
N SER A 95 -8.00 5.26 11.12
CA SER A 95 -6.73 5.67 11.69
C SER A 95 -6.22 6.95 11.03
N ALA A 96 -5.59 7.84 11.81
CA ALA A 96 -5.01 9.07 11.28
C ALA A 96 -4.00 8.79 10.16
N PHE A 97 -3.26 7.68 10.25
CA PHE A 97 -2.34 7.25 9.20
C PHE A 97 -3.05 6.88 7.90
N LEU A 98 -4.11 6.07 7.97
CA LEU A 98 -4.86 5.71 6.76
C LEU A 98 -5.60 6.93 6.19
N GLN A 99 -6.09 7.84 7.03
CA GLN A 99 -6.68 9.10 6.57
C GLN A 99 -5.64 9.96 5.83
N ASP A 100 -4.44 10.10 6.38
CA ASP A 100 -3.34 10.88 5.77
C ASP A 100 -2.98 10.39 4.37
N ILE A 101 -2.70 9.09 4.20
CA ILE A 101 -2.35 8.53 2.88
C ILE A 101 -3.53 8.50 1.88
N ASN A 102 -4.77 8.57 2.36
CA ASN A 102 -5.95 8.53 1.51
C ASN A 102 -6.56 9.91 1.24
N ASN A 103 -6.01 10.98 1.83
CA ASN A 103 -6.43 12.36 1.58
C ASN A 103 -5.82 12.94 0.29
N GLN A 104 -4.88 12.22 -0.32
CA GLN A 104 -4.35 12.51 -1.65
C GLN A 104 -4.57 11.29 -2.55
N ALA A 105 -4.63 11.54 -3.85
CA ALA A 105 -4.87 10.50 -4.86
C ALA A 105 -3.79 10.54 -5.94
N LYS A 106 -3.47 9.38 -6.51
CA LYS A 106 -2.54 9.21 -7.65
C LYS A 106 -1.13 9.74 -7.41
N TYR A 107 -0.66 9.78 -6.16
CA TYR A 107 0.71 10.20 -5.87
C TYR A 107 1.68 9.01 -5.85
N GLU A 108 1.18 7.78 -5.91
CA GLU A 108 1.99 6.57 -5.70
C GLU A 108 2.96 6.30 -6.84
N GLY A 109 2.68 6.76 -8.06
CA GLY A 109 3.53 6.62 -9.24
C GLY A 109 2.76 6.88 -10.53
N SER A 110 3.43 6.69 -11.66
CA SER A 110 2.83 6.85 -13.00
C SER A 110 1.69 5.85 -13.24
N TYR A 111 1.86 4.62 -12.77
CA TYR A 111 0.87 3.55 -12.82
C TYR A 111 0.59 3.01 -11.42
N VAL A 112 -0.69 2.87 -11.07
CA VAL A 112 -1.11 2.41 -9.74
C VAL A 112 -2.07 1.24 -9.89
N PHE A 113 -1.65 0.06 -9.43
CA PHE A 113 -2.43 -1.16 -9.55
C PHE A 113 -2.74 -1.79 -8.19
N SER A 114 -3.75 -2.65 -8.16
CA SER A 114 -4.07 -3.46 -6.99
C SER A 114 -4.43 -4.89 -7.38
N ILE A 115 -3.89 -5.89 -6.67
CA ILE A 115 -4.33 -7.28 -6.73
C ILE A 115 -4.88 -7.64 -5.35
N PHE A 116 -6.10 -8.13 -5.27
CA PHE A 116 -6.71 -8.48 -3.99
C PHE A 116 -7.74 -9.60 -4.14
N SER A 117 -8.14 -10.21 -3.02
CA SER A 117 -9.12 -11.28 -2.98
C SER A 117 -10.30 -10.93 -2.07
N THR A 118 -11.51 -11.36 -2.42
CA THR A 118 -12.65 -11.29 -1.50
C THR A 118 -12.58 -12.33 -0.39
N ALA A 119 -11.77 -13.38 -0.56
CA ALA A 119 -11.54 -14.44 0.42
C ALA A 119 -10.28 -14.19 1.30
N ASP A 120 -9.68 -12.99 1.21
CA ASP A 120 -8.55 -12.61 2.06
C ASP A 120 -8.96 -12.59 3.54
N GLU A 121 -8.44 -13.51 4.33
CA GLU A 121 -8.80 -13.72 5.72
C GLU A 121 -8.08 -12.78 6.71
N LYS A 122 -7.09 -11.99 6.26
CA LYS A 122 -6.29 -11.10 7.12
C LYS A 122 -6.64 -9.64 6.89
N VAL A 123 -6.56 -9.16 5.67
CA VAL A 123 -6.98 -7.80 5.31
C VAL A 123 -8.49 -7.74 5.17
N GLY A 124 -9.12 -8.81 4.70
CA GLY A 124 -10.55 -8.81 4.42
C GLY A 124 -10.90 -8.06 3.15
N PHE A 125 -12.16 -8.19 2.72
CA PHE A 125 -12.65 -7.46 1.55
C PHE A 125 -13.14 -6.05 1.89
N ARG A 126 -13.87 -5.89 3.00
CA ARG A 126 -14.51 -4.63 3.39
C ARG A 126 -14.39 -4.37 4.89
N THR A 127 -14.22 -3.10 5.24
CA THR A 127 -14.39 -2.58 6.60
C THR A 127 -15.03 -1.20 6.53
N CYS A 128 -15.79 -0.83 7.56
CA CYS A 128 -16.37 0.51 7.68
C CYS A 128 -17.15 0.94 6.41
N GLY A 129 -17.91 -0.02 5.86
CA GLY A 129 -18.76 0.17 4.67
C GLY A 129 -18.04 0.16 3.32
N LYS A 130 -16.70 0.09 3.25
CA LYS A 130 -15.93 0.25 1.99
C LYS A 130 -14.93 -0.88 1.72
N PRO A 131 -14.60 -1.17 0.44
CA PRO A 131 -13.48 -2.03 0.10
C PRO A 131 -12.18 -1.52 0.70
N VAL A 132 -11.36 -2.43 1.25
CA VAL A 132 -10.13 -2.03 1.94
C VAL A 132 -8.86 -2.10 1.09
N ALA A 133 -8.86 -2.98 0.09
CA ALA A 133 -7.67 -3.28 -0.69
C ALA A 133 -7.44 -2.40 -1.93
N PRO A 134 -8.41 -2.16 -2.82
CA PRO A 134 -8.14 -1.40 -4.04
C PRO A 134 -7.85 0.07 -3.74
N ILE A 135 -6.76 0.62 -4.29
CA ILE A 135 -6.44 2.06 -4.19
C ILE A 135 -7.42 2.86 -5.05
N LYS A 136 -8.17 3.78 -4.43
CA LYS A 136 -9.15 4.59 -5.14
C LYS A 136 -8.46 5.51 -6.15
N GLY A 137 -8.94 5.49 -7.40
CA GLY A 137 -8.37 6.30 -8.47
C GLY A 137 -7.07 5.74 -9.07
N GLY A 138 -6.65 4.54 -8.67
CA GLY A 138 -5.57 3.83 -9.34
C GLY A 138 -5.89 3.50 -10.80
N THR A 139 -4.85 3.20 -11.58
CA THR A 139 -4.92 2.84 -13.00
C THR A 139 -5.79 1.60 -13.24
N GLY A 140 -5.71 0.59 -12.37
CA GLY A 140 -6.50 -0.62 -12.52
C GLY A 140 -6.37 -1.59 -11.35
N TYR A 141 -7.13 -2.69 -11.40
CA TYR A 141 -7.03 -3.74 -10.39
C TYR A 141 -7.39 -5.12 -10.94
N VAL A 142 -6.91 -6.17 -10.27
CA VAL A 142 -7.39 -7.54 -10.42
C VAL A 142 -7.98 -8.01 -9.10
N LYS A 143 -9.27 -8.34 -9.14
CA LYS A 143 -9.97 -8.99 -8.02
C LYS A 143 -9.99 -10.50 -8.23
N LYS A 144 -9.69 -11.24 -7.18
CA LYS A 144 -9.87 -12.69 -7.04
C LYS A 144 -10.98 -12.96 -6.03
N ASP A 145 -11.58 -14.13 -6.08
CA ASP A 145 -12.71 -14.45 -5.19
C ASP A 145 -12.41 -15.57 -4.18
N SER A 146 -11.31 -16.31 -4.36
CA SER A 146 -11.05 -17.56 -3.63
C SER A 146 -9.63 -17.71 -3.08
N LEU A 147 -8.80 -16.66 -3.16
CA LEU A 147 -7.43 -16.72 -2.66
C LEU A 147 -7.37 -16.23 -1.21
N SER A 148 -6.67 -16.96 -0.36
CA SER A 148 -6.25 -16.49 0.96
C SER A 148 -5.28 -15.31 0.84
N HIS A 149 -5.00 -14.62 1.95
CA HIS A 149 -4.09 -13.48 1.98
C HIS A 149 -2.72 -13.81 1.36
N ASP A 150 -2.13 -14.93 1.79
CA ASP A 150 -0.81 -15.36 1.33
C ASP A 150 -0.86 -15.89 -0.12
N GLN A 151 -1.95 -16.55 -0.51
CA GLN A 151 -2.14 -16.99 -1.89
C GLN A 151 -2.24 -15.81 -2.88
N VAL A 152 -2.77 -14.67 -2.47
CA VAL A 152 -2.78 -13.47 -3.34
C VAL A 152 -1.35 -13.07 -3.69
N MET A 153 -0.40 -13.15 -2.75
CA MET A 153 1.01 -12.88 -3.04
C MET A 153 1.65 -13.99 -3.89
N ASP A 154 1.52 -15.24 -3.46
CA ASP A 154 2.33 -16.34 -4.00
C ASP A 154 1.86 -16.78 -5.39
N THR A 155 0.54 -16.77 -5.63
CA THR A 155 -0.05 -17.33 -6.85
C THR A 155 -0.29 -16.30 -7.96
N THR A 156 -0.06 -15.01 -7.69
CA THR A 156 -0.27 -13.93 -8.66
C THR A 156 1.02 -13.30 -9.17
N HIS A 157 2.18 -13.92 -8.92
CA HIS A 157 3.49 -13.41 -9.35
C HIS A 157 3.54 -13.06 -10.85
N PHE A 158 2.87 -13.82 -11.72
CA PHE A 158 2.79 -13.51 -13.15
C PHE A 158 2.04 -12.19 -13.42
N LEU A 159 0.96 -11.90 -12.68
CA LEU A 159 0.26 -10.62 -12.75
C LEU A 159 1.12 -9.49 -12.22
N GLN A 160 1.84 -9.74 -11.12
CA GLN A 160 2.76 -8.76 -10.54
C GLN A 160 3.84 -8.35 -11.55
N MET A 161 4.44 -9.34 -12.22
CA MET A 161 5.41 -9.10 -13.29
C MET A 161 4.78 -8.37 -14.47
N ASN A 162 3.58 -8.77 -14.92
CA ASN A 162 2.90 -8.10 -16.04
C ASN A 162 2.59 -6.63 -15.74
N PHE A 163 2.15 -6.30 -14.52
CA PHE A 163 1.89 -4.90 -14.17
C PHE A 163 3.15 -4.04 -14.17
N VAL A 164 4.28 -4.59 -13.72
CA VAL A 164 5.55 -3.87 -13.68
C VAL A 164 6.21 -3.77 -15.07
N SER A 165 6.09 -4.80 -15.91
CA SER A 165 6.77 -4.84 -17.21
C SER A 165 5.93 -4.34 -18.40
N LYS A 166 4.59 -4.37 -18.29
CA LYS A 166 3.66 -4.07 -19.39
C LYS A 166 2.52 -3.13 -19.00
N HIS A 167 2.40 -2.77 -17.72
CA HIS A 167 1.30 -1.93 -17.18
C HIS A 167 -0.11 -2.50 -17.44
N LEU A 168 -0.22 -3.81 -17.64
CA LEU A 168 -1.45 -4.50 -18.00
C LEU A 168 -1.57 -5.84 -17.27
N PRO A 169 -2.78 -6.39 -17.08
CA PRO A 169 -2.96 -7.67 -16.41
C PRO A 169 -2.61 -8.90 -17.27
N LYS A 170 -2.35 -8.74 -18.58
CA LYS A 170 -2.07 -9.82 -19.54
C LYS A 170 -0.91 -9.42 -20.46
#